data_AF-A0A1S4C167-F1
#
_entry.id   AF-A0A1S4C167-F1
#
_cell.length_a   1.000
_cell.length_b   1.000
_cell.length_c   1.000
_cell.angle_alpha   90.00
_cell.angle_beta   90.00
_cell.angle_gamma   90.00
#
_symmetry.space_group_name_H-M   'P 1'
#
loop_
_entity.id
_entity.type
_entity.pdbx_description
1 polymer ?
#
loop_
_entity_poly.entity_id
_entity_poly.type
_entity_poly.pdbx_seq_one_letter_code
_entity_poly.pdbx_strand_id
1 'polypeptide(L)'
;MTTLSRGLVIFMVIVAAIQFCSHRQVTADAAAVTATGTISREEPCSTEAKAQIEECLNYETGDMDKCCPILHKVIDNSCPCWVHAKIADRQLAILYFTYCDIVHPLCSSAHEAI
;
A
#
# COMPACT_ATOMS: atom_id res chain seq x y z
N MET A 1 -35.83 -18.85 -35.98
CA MET A 1 -35.92 -18.58 -34.53
C MET A 1 -35.51 -19.85 -33.81
N THR A 2 -34.27 -19.93 -33.34
CA THR A 2 -33.74 -21.10 -32.64
C THR A 2 -34.36 -21.14 -31.25
N THR A 3 -35.29 -22.06 -31.04
CA THR A 3 -35.80 -22.40 -29.71
C THR A 3 -34.67 -23.08 -28.94
N LEU A 4 -33.85 -22.26 -28.26
CA LEU A 4 -32.89 -22.72 -27.28
C LEU A 4 -33.66 -23.56 -26.26
N SER A 5 -33.42 -24.87 -26.28
CA SER A 5 -34.09 -25.82 -25.39
C SER A 5 -33.89 -25.34 -23.96
N ARG A 6 -34.98 -25.34 -23.19
CA ARG A 6 -35.04 -24.87 -21.79
C ARG A 6 -33.89 -25.40 -20.93
N GLY A 7 -33.38 -26.60 -21.22
CA GLY A 7 -32.21 -27.19 -20.56
C GLY A 7 -30.90 -26.41 -20.75
N LEU A 8 -30.68 -25.79 -21.92
CA LEU A 8 -29.45 -25.05 -22.20
C LEU A 8 -29.40 -23.70 -21.47
N VAL A 9 -30.55 -23.06 -21.27
CA VAL A 9 -30.67 -21.83 -20.46
C VAL A 9 -30.40 -22.15 -18.98
N ILE A 10 -30.93 -23.25 -18.46
CA ILE A 10 -30.68 -23.69 -17.08
C ILE A 10 -29.20 -24.01 -16.85
N PHE A 11 -28.55 -24.69 -17.81
CA PHE A 11 -27.13 -25.02 -17.70
C PHE A 11 -26.23 -23.77 -17.66
N MET A 12 -26.55 -22.76 -18.48
CA MET A 12 -25.82 -21.47 -18.47
C MET A 12 -25.96 -20.72 -17.15
N VAL A 13 -27.15 -20.74 -16.52
CA VAL A 13 -27.39 -20.11 -15.22
C VAL A 13 -26.60 -20.82 -14.11
N ILE A 14 -26.51 -22.15 -14.13
CA ILE A 14 -25.75 -22.93 -13.15
C ILE A 14 -24.24 -22.63 -13.27
N VAL A 15 -23.70 -22.58 -14.49
CA VAL A 15 -22.27 -22.27 -14.72
C VAL A 15 -21.92 -20.85 -14.26
N ALA A 16 -22.81 -19.86 -14.50
CA ALA A 16 -22.62 -18.49 -14.04
C ALA A 16 -22.63 -18.38 -12.50
N ALA A 17 -23.48 -19.14 -11.81
CA ALA A 17 -23.54 -19.15 -10.35
C ALA A 17 -22.25 -19.74 -9.73
N ILE A 18 -21.70 -20.81 -10.31
CA ILE A 18 -20.43 -21.41 -9.85
C ILE A 18 -19.28 -20.42 -10.00
N GLN A 19 -19.22 -19.66 -11.10
CA GLN A 19 -18.20 -18.63 -11.29
C GLN A 19 -18.33 -17.45 -10.32
N PHE A 20 -19.56 -17.07 -9.94
CA PHE A 20 -19.80 -16.03 -8.94
C PHE A 20 -19.40 -16.47 -7.51
N CYS A 21 -19.56 -17.75 -7.19
CA CYS A 21 -19.14 -18.32 -5.90
C CYS A 21 -17.63 -18.48 -5.78
N SER A 22 -16.90 -18.69 -6.89
CA SER A 22 -15.43 -18.72 -6.89
C SER A 22 -14.79 -17.37 -6.55
N HIS A 23 -15.46 -16.25 -6.85
CA HIS A 23 -14.94 -14.91 -6.51
C HIS A 23 -15.35 -14.44 -5.10
N ARG A 24 -16.36 -15.06 -4.48
CA ARG A 24 -16.84 -14.69 -3.14
C ARG A 24 -16.55 -15.80 -2.12
N GLN A 25 -15.30 -16.25 -2.07
CA GLN A 25 -14.80 -16.85 -0.84
C GLN A 25 -14.31 -15.73 0.07
N VAL A 26 -15.09 -15.48 1.12
CA VAL A 26 -14.69 -15.17 2.51
C VAL A 26 -15.88 -14.46 3.12
N THR A 27 -16.72 -15.20 3.82
CA THR A 27 -17.26 -14.83 5.14
C THR A 27 -18.26 -15.91 5.56
N ALA A 28 -17.77 -16.86 6.35
CA ALA A 28 -18.41 -17.31 7.60
C ALA A 28 -17.80 -18.65 8.05
N ASP A 29 -16.92 -18.59 9.05
CA ASP A 29 -17.11 -19.38 10.26
C ASP A 29 -16.39 -18.71 11.43
N ALA A 30 -17.12 -18.60 12.53
CA ALA A 30 -16.63 -18.17 13.82
C ALA A 30 -16.24 -19.43 14.61
N ALA A 31 -14.95 -19.68 14.78
CA ALA A 31 -14.42 -20.53 15.85
C ALA A 31 -12.97 -20.14 16.16
N ALA A 32 -12.80 -19.53 17.33
CA ALA A 32 -11.58 -19.37 18.12
C ALA A 32 -10.24 -19.86 17.51
N VAL A 33 -9.53 -18.95 16.84
CA VAL A 33 -8.08 -18.83 17.01
C VAL A 33 -7.84 -17.33 17.17
N THR A 34 -7.38 -16.92 18.35
CA THR A 34 -6.62 -15.67 18.55
C THR A 34 -5.34 -15.78 17.72
N ALA A 35 -5.48 -15.77 16.40
CA ALA A 35 -4.42 -15.36 15.53
C ALA A 35 -4.42 -13.86 15.70
N THR A 36 -3.53 -13.37 16.57
CA THR A 36 -2.98 -12.03 16.47
C THR A 36 -2.23 -11.94 15.13
N GLY A 37 -2.95 -12.11 14.03
CA GLY A 37 -2.58 -11.51 12.78
C GLY A 37 -2.69 -10.03 13.07
N THR A 38 -1.56 -9.41 13.36
CA THR A 38 -1.43 -7.97 13.25
C THR A 38 -1.86 -7.65 11.82
N ILE A 39 -3.15 -7.37 11.61
CA ILE A 39 -3.56 -6.40 10.62
C ILE A 39 -2.91 -5.14 11.16
N SER A 40 -1.63 -4.96 10.79
CA SER A 40 -0.90 -3.74 11.07
C SER A 40 -1.67 -2.71 10.27
N ARG A 41 -2.61 -2.05 10.93
CA ARG A 41 -3.25 -0.85 10.39
C ARG A 41 -2.12 0.14 10.32
N GLU A 42 -1.43 0.12 9.17
CA GLU A 42 -0.33 1.01 8.86
C GLU A 42 -0.83 2.43 9.15
N GLU A 43 -0.24 3.10 10.14
CA GLU A 43 -0.64 4.45 10.46
C GLU A 43 -0.28 5.35 9.28
N PRO A 44 -1.22 6.20 8.82
CA PRO A 44 -0.92 7.12 7.73
C PRO A 44 0.22 8.05 8.14
N CYS A 45 0.99 8.53 7.16
CA CYS A 45 2.05 9.50 7.44
C CYS A 45 1.43 10.75 8.09
N SER A 46 1.90 11.09 9.29
CA SER A 46 1.38 12.21 10.06
C SER A 46 1.65 13.54 9.34
N THR A 47 0.80 14.54 9.57
CA THR A 47 0.95 15.86 8.94
C THR A 47 2.31 16.51 9.29
N GLU A 48 2.78 16.32 10.52
CA GLU A 48 4.11 16.78 10.96
C GLU A 48 5.25 16.10 10.21
N ALA A 49 5.17 14.78 10.00
CA ALA A 49 6.18 14.02 9.26
C ALA A 49 6.20 14.45 7.79
N LYS A 50 5.02 14.67 7.19
CA LYS A 50 4.92 15.18 5.81
C LYS A 50 5.61 16.53 5.65
N ALA A 51 5.33 17.47 6.54
CA ALA A 51 5.95 18.80 6.49
C ALA A 51 7.49 18.72 6.63
N GLN A 52 8.01 17.86 7.51
CA GLN A 52 9.45 17.61 7.66
C GLN A 52 10.07 16.98 6.40
N ILE A 53 9.36 16.05 5.76
CA ILE A 53 9.78 15.44 4.50
C ILE A 53 9.84 16.49 3.39
N GLU A 54 8.80 17.31 3.24
CA GLU A 54 8.73 18.37 2.24
C GLU A 54 9.79 19.46 2.45
N GLU A 55 10.06 19.84 3.71
CA GLU A 55 11.14 20.76 4.07
C GLU A 55 12.51 20.22 3.66
N CYS A 56 12.77 18.94 3.90
CA CYS A 56 14.02 18.31 3.52
C CYS A 56 14.13 18.03 2.02
N LEU A 57 13.04 17.70 1.35
CA LEU A 57 12.97 17.53 -0.11
C LEU A 57 12.76 18.87 -0.82
N ASN A 58 13.43 19.92 -0.34
CA ASN A 58 13.47 21.22 -0.99
C ASN A 58 14.89 21.47 -1.49
N TYR A 59 15.04 21.74 -2.79
CA TYR A 59 16.36 21.95 -3.39
C TYR A 59 17.04 23.26 -2.94
N GLU A 60 16.26 24.28 -2.56
CA GLU A 60 16.79 25.59 -2.16
C GLU A 60 17.20 25.63 -0.68
N THR A 61 16.49 24.90 0.19
CA THR A 61 16.66 24.96 1.64
C THR A 61 17.16 23.67 2.28
N GLY A 62 17.06 22.54 1.58
CA GLY A 62 17.42 21.23 2.08
C GLY A 62 18.93 21.06 2.24
N ASP A 63 19.35 20.87 3.49
CA ASP A 63 20.72 20.52 3.86
C ASP A 63 20.74 19.01 4.15
N MET A 64 21.35 18.23 3.26
CA MET A 64 21.30 16.76 3.34
C MET A 64 21.83 16.22 4.67
N ASP A 65 22.93 16.76 5.19
CA ASP A 65 23.52 16.35 6.48
C ASP A 65 22.54 16.55 7.64
N LYS A 66 21.85 17.70 7.67
CA LYS A 66 20.83 17.98 8.70
C LYS A 66 19.57 17.16 8.51
N CYS A 67 19.24 16.81 7.28
CA CYS A 67 18.01 16.13 6.93
C CYS A 67 18.07 14.61 7.17
N CYS A 68 19.22 13.96 7.01
CA CYS A 68 19.32 12.51 7.25
C CYS A 68 18.74 12.02 8.59
N PRO A 69 19.04 12.60 9.77
CA PRO A 69 18.43 12.16 11.02
C PRO A 69 16.90 12.40 11.08
N ILE A 70 16.40 13.44 10.41
CA ILE A 70 14.97 13.74 10.33
C ILE A 70 14.28 12.69 9.47
N LEU A 71 14.82 12.43 8.27
CA LEU A 71 14.26 11.44 7.36
C LEU A 71 14.29 10.03 7.99
N HIS A 72 15.40 9.58 8.58
CA HIS A 72 15.44 8.30 9.29
C HIS A 72 14.31 8.16 10.31
N LYS A 73 14.13 9.20 11.14
CA LYS A 73 13.11 9.21 12.18
C LYS A 73 11.69 9.04 11.62
N VAL A 74 11.38 9.69 10.50
CA VAL A 74 10.01 9.69 9.96
C VAL A 74 9.75 8.61 8.91
N ILE A 75 10.80 8.00 8.33
CA ILE A 75 10.69 7.11 7.18
C ILE A 75 11.00 5.65 7.51
N ASP A 76 12.02 5.36 8.33
CA ASP A 76 12.56 3.99 8.48
C ASP A 76 11.51 2.92 8.83
N ASN A 77 10.46 3.33 9.53
CA ASN A 77 9.38 2.44 9.97
C ASN A 77 8.01 2.87 9.44
N SER A 78 7.97 3.75 8.45
CA SER A 78 6.73 4.30 7.90
C SER A 78 6.72 4.27 6.38
N CYS A 79 6.19 3.17 5.85
CA CYS A 79 5.90 3.04 4.42
C CYS A 79 5.05 4.16 3.84
N PRO A 80 4.00 4.67 4.51
CA PRO A 80 3.22 5.77 3.99
C PRO A 80 4.05 7.05 3.87
N CYS A 81 5.01 7.29 4.79
CA CYS A 81 5.92 8.42 4.70
C CYS A 81 6.99 8.23 3.62
N TRP A 82 7.52 7.02 3.47
CA TRP A 82 8.45 6.69 2.39
C TRP A 82 7.82 6.89 1.01
N VAL A 83 6.58 6.42 0.83
CA VAL A 83 5.81 6.62 -0.40
C VAL A 83 5.50 8.10 -0.61
N HIS A 84 5.09 8.82 0.43
CA HIS A 84 4.82 10.26 0.35
C HIS A 84 6.03 11.05 -0.16
N ALA A 85 7.23 10.78 0.39
CA ALA A 85 8.47 11.40 -0.09
C ALA A 85 8.72 11.17 -1.59
N LYS A 86 8.53 9.93 -2.09
CA LYS A 86 8.68 9.63 -3.52
C LYS A 86 7.61 10.28 -4.40
N ILE A 87 6.39 10.45 -3.91
CA ILE A 87 5.32 11.13 -4.66
C ILE A 87 5.59 12.63 -4.73
N ALA A 88 6.12 13.23 -3.66
CA ALA A 88 6.45 14.66 -3.61
C ALA A 88 7.51 15.03 -4.65
N ASP A 89 8.67 14.36 -4.61
CA ASP A 89 9.67 14.43 -5.67
C ASP A 89 10.47 13.13 -5.72
N ARG A 90 10.19 12.29 -6.71
CA ARG A 90 10.80 10.97 -6.82
C ARG A 90 12.31 11.03 -6.96
N GLN A 91 12.84 11.97 -7.73
CA GLN A 91 14.27 12.02 -8.03
C GLN A 91 15.03 12.53 -6.81
N LEU A 92 14.53 13.60 -6.18
CA LEU A 92 15.12 14.16 -4.99
C LEU A 92 15.02 13.18 -3.81
N ALA A 93 13.88 12.50 -3.65
CA ALA A 93 13.72 11.47 -2.62
C ALA A 93 14.73 10.32 -2.78
N ILE A 94 14.91 9.79 -4.00
CA ILE A 94 15.91 8.74 -4.26
C ILE A 94 17.32 9.24 -3.92
N LEU A 95 17.65 10.49 -4.28
CA LEU A 95 18.94 11.09 -3.97
C LEU A 95 19.17 11.16 -2.45
N TYR A 96 18.19 11.69 -1.70
CA TYR A 96 18.26 11.76 -0.23
C TYR A 96 18.33 10.37 0.41
N PHE A 97 17.53 9.40 -0.05
CA PHE A 97 17.56 8.05 0.49
C PHE A 97 18.91 7.36 0.25
N THR A 98 19.50 7.58 -0.92
CA THR A 98 20.83 7.05 -1.24
C THR A 98 21.91 7.74 -0.42
N TYR A 99 21.85 9.07 -0.28
CA TYR A 99 22.82 9.83 0.49
C TYR A 99 22.77 9.51 1.99
N CYS A 100 21.57 9.35 2.53
CA CYS A 100 21.34 9.08 3.95
C CYS A 100 21.32 7.59 4.31
N ASP A 101 21.54 6.67 3.37
CA ASP A 101 21.44 5.21 3.59
C ASP A 101 20.06 4.77 4.16
N ILE A 102 18.98 5.42 3.71
CA ILE A 102 17.61 5.06 4.10
C ILE A 102 17.18 3.85 3.29
N VAL A 103 17.10 2.71 3.96
CA VAL A 103 16.66 1.45 3.36
C VAL A 103 15.16 1.49 3.13
N HIS A 104 14.72 0.98 1.97
CA HIS A 104 13.30 0.83 1.66
C HIS A 104 12.62 0.02 2.77
N PRO A 105 11.66 0.61 3.53
CA PRO A 105 10.91 -0.12 4.53
C PRO A 105 10.11 -1.25 3.89
N LEU A 106 9.80 -2.31 4.65
CA LEU A 106 9.00 -3.43 4.16
C LEU A 106 7.55 -2.98 3.95
N CYS A 107 7.26 -2.45 2.77
CA CYS A 107 5.93 -1.98 2.42
C CYS A 107 5.10 -3.13 1.88
N SER A 108 3.86 -3.24 2.37
CA SER A 108 2.90 -4.14 1.74
C SER A 108 2.62 -3.65 0.32
N SER A 109 2.41 -4.58 -0.62
CA SER A 109 2.24 -4.29 -2.05
C SER A 109 1.05 -3.38 -2.38
N ALA A 110 0.17 -3.10 -1.42
CA ALA A 110 -0.89 -2.10 -1.53
C ALA A 110 -0.36 -0.66 -1.64
N HIS A 111 0.83 -0.37 -1.10
CA HIS A 111 1.43 0.97 -1.08
C HIS A 111 2.44 1.23 -2.21
N GLU A 112 2.94 0.19 -2.87
CA GLU A 112 3.92 0.32 -3.96
C GLU A 112 3.31 0.54 -5.36
N ALA A 113 2.00 0.35 -5.50
CA ALA A 113 1.28 0.46 -6.77
C ALA A 113 0.76 1.89 -7.09
N ILE A 114 1.17 2.90 -6.32
CA ILE A 114 0.75 4.31 -6.45
C ILE A 114 1.90 5.14 -7.01
#